data_AF-A0A8H4L909-F1
#
_entry.id   AF-A0A8H4L909-F1
#
_cell.length_a   1.000
_cell.length_b   1.000
_cell.length_c   1.000
_cell.angle_alpha   90.00
_cell.angle_beta   90.00
_cell.angle_gamma   90.00
#
_symmetry.space_group_name_H-M   'P 1'
#
loop_
_entity.id
_entity.type
_entity.pdbx_description
1 polymer ?
#
loop_
_entity_poly.entity_id
_entity_poly.type
_entity_poly.pdbx_seq_one_letter_code
_entity_poly.pdbx_strand_id
1 'polypeptide(L)'
;MISPRILFFGDLTETDFGVEELVGYAEKSERLAAYFDDALVVSQKTLSSLSLNDLSTFPLDSLAKLASRVQQDESSSVVLRALALCFAQIGHLIAELEKNPALQDLWIKQKVLIVASCAGQLAGSLAATARSIDDLVKAGPEMLAVMIRAAFDADRKTDAVIDDRSKSCAYAVFEISVSQAVGAADQFNKEKV
;
A
#
# COMPACT_ATOMS: atom_id res chain seq x y z
N MET A 1 -0.73 -24.71 23.25
CA MET A 1 -1.49 -23.90 22.27
C MET A 1 -0.49 -23.30 21.31
N ILE A 2 -0.66 -23.51 20.00
CA ILE A 2 0.16 -22.83 18.99
C ILE A 2 -0.52 -21.48 18.77
N SER A 3 0.14 -20.38 19.12
CA SER A 3 -0.37 -19.04 18.81
C SER A 3 -0.46 -18.88 17.28
N PRO A 4 -1.58 -18.41 16.73
CA PRO A 4 -1.69 -18.20 15.29
C PRO A 4 -0.64 -17.18 14.83
N ARG A 5 0.05 -17.49 13.72
CA ARG A 5 0.92 -16.52 13.05
C ARG A 5 0.04 -15.62 12.20
N ILE A 6 0.12 -14.31 12.44
CA ILE A 6 -0.66 -13.30 11.73
C ILE A 6 0.28 -12.52 10.82
N LEU A 7 -0.09 -12.40 9.55
CA LEU A 7 0.47 -11.44 8.61
C LEU A 7 -0.48 -10.26 8.54
N PHE A 8 -0.03 -9.08 8.99
CA PHE A 8 -0.82 -7.87 9.01
C PHE A 8 -0.36 -6.90 7.93
N PHE A 9 -1.30 -6.40 7.13
CA PHE A 9 -1.08 -5.42 6.08
C PHE A 9 -1.83 -4.13 6.43
N GLY A 10 -1.07 -3.11 6.85
CA GLY A 10 -1.59 -1.79 7.21
C GLY A 10 -2.19 -0.99 6.04
N ASP A 11 -2.68 0.20 6.33
CA ASP A 11 -3.31 1.10 5.35
C ASP A 11 -2.51 2.39 5.13
N LEU A 12 -3.13 3.40 4.52
CA LEU A 12 -2.47 4.67 4.20
C LEU A 12 -2.08 5.51 5.44
N THR A 13 -2.53 5.13 6.64
CA THR A 13 -2.13 5.78 7.90
C THR A 13 -0.73 5.38 8.37
N GLU A 14 -0.14 4.33 7.79
CA GLU A 14 1.21 3.89 8.11
C GLU A 14 2.24 5.00 7.82
N THR A 15 3.05 5.35 8.82
CA THR A 15 4.05 6.43 8.70
C THR A 15 5.43 5.89 8.33
N ASP A 16 5.72 4.63 8.66
CA ASP A 16 6.98 3.98 8.34
C ASP A 16 6.78 2.77 7.42
N PHE A 17 7.38 2.82 6.24
CA PHE A 17 7.36 1.75 5.25
C PHE A 17 8.61 0.85 5.33
N GLY A 18 9.61 1.17 6.16
CA GLY A 18 10.81 0.33 6.35
C GLY A 18 11.63 0.13 5.07
N VAL A 19 11.66 1.13 4.18
CA VAL A 19 12.21 1.00 2.82
C VAL A 19 13.73 0.83 2.82
N GLU A 20 14.43 1.47 3.76
CA GLU A 20 15.90 1.34 3.89
C GLU A 20 16.29 -0.12 4.19
N GLU A 21 15.51 -0.81 5.02
CA GLU A 21 15.73 -2.24 5.29
C GLU A 21 15.56 -3.08 4.02
N LEU A 22 14.51 -2.79 3.23
CA LEU A 22 14.25 -3.51 1.99
C LEU A 22 15.37 -3.31 0.97
N VAL A 23 15.83 -2.08 0.79
CA VAL A 23 16.95 -1.76 -0.12
C VAL A 23 18.21 -2.49 0.34
N GLY A 24 18.52 -2.45 1.64
CA GLY A 24 19.69 -3.15 2.17
C GLY A 24 19.62 -4.68 2.03
N TYR A 25 18.41 -5.25 2.06
CA TYR A 25 18.23 -6.69 1.84
C TYR A 25 18.23 -7.09 0.35
N ALA A 26 17.77 -6.21 -0.54
CA ALA A 26 17.70 -6.47 -1.99
C ALA A 26 19.08 -6.79 -2.59
N GLU A 27 20.17 -6.25 -2.05
CA GLU A 27 21.54 -6.59 -2.46
C GLU A 27 21.88 -8.09 -2.30
N LYS A 28 21.14 -8.81 -1.46
CA LYS A 28 21.36 -10.22 -1.10
C LYS A 28 20.24 -11.13 -1.59
N SER A 29 19.20 -10.59 -2.23
CA SER A 29 18.03 -11.32 -2.67
C SER A 29 17.76 -11.06 -4.16
N GLU A 30 18.03 -12.07 -4.99
CA GLU A 30 17.71 -12.02 -6.41
C GLU A 30 16.21 -11.81 -6.66
N ARG A 31 15.35 -12.38 -5.81
CA ARG A 31 13.90 -12.24 -5.91
C ARG A 31 13.43 -10.83 -5.59
N LEU A 32 13.94 -10.25 -4.51
CA LEU A 32 13.57 -8.89 -4.13
C LEU A 32 14.10 -7.86 -5.13
N ALA A 33 15.33 -8.07 -5.65
CA ALA A 33 15.89 -7.25 -6.72
C ALA A 33 15.05 -7.33 -8.01
N ALA A 34 14.69 -8.54 -8.45
CA ALA A 34 13.82 -8.73 -9.62
C ALA A 34 12.44 -8.09 -9.42
N TYR A 35 11.85 -8.23 -8.22
CA TYR A 35 10.61 -7.57 -7.87
C TYR A 35 10.74 -6.05 -7.99
N PHE A 36 11.83 -5.44 -7.52
CA PHE A 36 12.04 -3.99 -7.58
C PHE A 36 12.10 -3.48 -9.03
N ASP A 37 12.85 -4.18 -9.88
CA ASP A 37 13.01 -3.81 -11.28
C ASP A 37 11.68 -3.90 -12.05
N ASP A 38 10.98 -5.04 -11.94
CA ASP A 38 9.70 -5.23 -12.62
C ASP A 38 8.62 -4.29 -12.07
N ALA A 39 8.60 -4.07 -10.75
CA ALA A 39 7.69 -3.13 -10.11
C ALA A 39 7.89 -1.71 -10.63
N LEU A 40 9.15 -1.27 -10.81
CA LEU A 40 9.45 0.06 -11.34
C LEU A 40 8.92 0.21 -12.77
N VAL A 41 9.23 -0.75 -13.65
CA VAL A 41 8.81 -0.75 -15.05
C VAL A 41 7.28 -0.71 -15.17
N VAL A 42 6.57 -1.57 -14.44
CA VAL A 42 5.11 -1.63 -14.48
C VAL A 42 4.48 -0.36 -13.91
N SER A 43 5.05 0.19 -12.83
CA SER A 43 4.56 1.43 -12.22
C SER A 43 4.73 2.62 -13.17
N GLN A 44 5.90 2.79 -13.78
CA GLN A 44 6.14 3.83 -14.78
C GLN A 44 5.18 3.72 -15.96
N LYS A 45 5.04 2.52 -16.53
CA LYS A 45 4.11 2.25 -17.63
C LYS A 45 2.67 2.58 -17.26
N THR A 46 2.24 2.18 -16.06
CA THR A 46 0.86 2.42 -15.59
C THR A 46 0.62 3.91 -15.38
N LEU A 47 1.50 4.62 -14.67
CA LEU A 47 1.39 6.06 -14.44
C LEU A 47 1.38 6.85 -15.76
N SER A 48 2.25 6.47 -16.72
CA SER A 48 2.31 7.10 -18.04
C SER A 48 1.06 6.90 -18.87
N SER A 49 0.29 5.84 -18.61
CA SER A 49 -0.97 5.56 -19.29
C SER A 49 -2.16 6.32 -18.72
N LEU A 50 -2.05 6.84 -17.50
CA LEU A 50 -3.05 7.71 -16.91
C LEU A 50 -2.82 9.11 -17.46
N SER A 51 -3.86 9.73 -18.04
CA SER A 51 -3.76 11.07 -18.65
C SER A 51 -3.53 12.13 -17.58
N LEU A 52 -2.29 12.27 -17.13
CA LEU A 52 -1.84 13.35 -16.26
C LEU A 52 -1.42 14.50 -17.16
N ASN A 53 -2.11 15.64 -17.05
CA ASN A 53 -1.62 16.90 -17.62
C ASN A 53 -0.30 17.37 -16.97
N ASP A 54 0.21 16.65 -15.97
CA ASP A 54 1.59 16.74 -15.49
C ASP A 54 2.20 15.35 -15.28
N LEU A 55 2.84 14.79 -16.31
CA LEU A 55 3.81 13.69 -16.11
C LEU A 55 5.15 14.23 -15.55
N SER A 56 5.34 15.55 -15.62
CA SER A 56 6.47 16.30 -15.05
C SER A 56 6.52 16.30 -13.53
N THR A 57 5.40 16.02 -12.84
CA THR A 57 5.29 16.04 -11.36
C THR A 57 5.63 14.71 -10.69
N PHE A 58 5.85 13.63 -11.45
CA PHE A 58 6.14 12.31 -10.88
C PHE A 58 7.40 11.65 -11.45
N PRO A 59 8.59 12.26 -11.30
CA PRO A 59 9.83 11.55 -11.61
C PRO A 59 9.91 10.32 -10.71
N LEU A 60 9.85 9.15 -11.34
CA LEU A 60 9.90 7.84 -10.68
C LEU A 60 11.17 7.12 -11.14
N ASP A 61 12.31 7.56 -10.60
CA ASP A 61 13.61 6.94 -10.89
C ASP A 61 13.82 5.65 -10.07
N SER A 62 13.14 5.54 -8.94
CA SER A 62 13.20 4.41 -8.02
C SER A 62 11.97 4.40 -7.11
N LEU A 63 11.37 3.22 -6.93
CA LEU A 63 10.27 3.03 -5.98
C LEU A 63 10.72 3.20 -4.52
N ALA A 64 11.96 2.86 -4.21
CA ALA A 64 12.52 3.10 -2.88
C ALA A 64 12.64 4.59 -2.57
N LYS A 65 13.20 5.37 -3.51
CA LYS A 65 13.27 6.84 -3.38
C LYS A 65 11.88 7.48 -3.31
N LEU A 66 10.93 6.97 -4.10
CA LEU A 66 9.53 7.40 -4.01
C LEU A 66 9.00 7.18 -2.60
N ALA A 67 9.19 5.99 -2.06
CA ALA A 67 8.68 5.62 -0.75
C ALA A 67 9.27 6.52 0.36
N SER A 68 10.58 6.77 0.35
CA SER A 68 11.19 7.73 1.27
C SER A 68 10.64 9.15 1.11
N ARG A 69 10.40 9.62 -0.13
CA ARG A 69 9.83 10.95 -0.39
C ARG A 69 8.41 11.09 0.16
N VAL A 70 7.54 10.11 -0.08
CA VAL A 70 6.13 10.19 0.38
C VAL A 70 5.98 10.02 1.90
N GLN A 71 6.98 9.46 2.58
CA GLN A 71 7.02 9.43 4.04
C GLN A 71 7.39 10.79 4.65
N GLN A 72 8.17 11.60 3.93
CA GLN A 72 8.61 12.93 4.38
C GLN A 72 7.66 14.06 3.97
N ASP A 73 6.82 13.81 2.96
CA ASP A 73 5.90 14.80 2.40
C ASP A 73 4.43 14.46 2.75
N GLU A 74 3.89 15.18 3.73
CA GLU A 74 2.48 15.10 4.14
C GLU A 74 1.51 15.52 3.03
N SER A 75 1.98 16.29 2.04
CA SER A 75 1.19 16.72 0.87
C SER A 75 1.34 15.78 -0.34
N SER A 76 2.00 14.63 -0.14
CA SER A 76 2.20 13.66 -1.21
C SER A 76 0.87 13.15 -1.80
N SER A 77 0.85 12.98 -3.12
CA SER A 77 -0.30 12.42 -3.82
C SER A 77 -0.70 11.07 -3.21
N VAL A 78 -1.99 10.90 -2.93
CA VAL A 78 -2.56 9.64 -2.43
C VAL A 78 -2.21 8.45 -3.34
N VAL A 79 -2.08 8.69 -4.64
CA VAL A 79 -1.68 7.67 -5.63
C VAL A 79 -0.25 7.20 -5.37
N LEU A 80 0.68 8.13 -5.17
CA LEU A 80 2.07 7.80 -4.88
C LEU A 80 2.24 7.13 -3.52
N ARG A 81 1.51 7.61 -2.51
CA ARG A 81 1.52 7.02 -1.16
C ARG A 81 0.99 5.59 -1.17
N ALA A 82 -0.10 5.35 -1.88
CA ALA A 82 -0.68 4.01 -2.03
C ALA A 82 0.25 3.07 -2.81
N LEU A 83 0.89 3.56 -3.87
CA LEU A 83 1.92 2.82 -4.61
C LEU A 83 3.09 2.43 -3.71
N ALA A 84 3.66 3.39 -2.96
CA ALA A 84 4.78 3.15 -2.06
C ALA A 84 4.44 2.16 -0.95
N LEU A 85 3.26 2.29 -0.33
CA LEU A 85 2.78 1.36 0.69
C LEU A 85 2.68 -0.07 0.15
N CYS A 86 1.99 -0.26 -0.98
CA CYS A 86 1.81 -1.58 -1.58
C CYS A 86 3.15 -2.19 -2.00
N PHE A 87 4.05 -1.38 -2.56
CA PHE A 87 5.41 -1.77 -2.89
C PHE A 87 6.18 -2.28 -1.67
N ALA A 88 6.18 -1.51 -0.59
CA ALA A 88 6.87 -1.87 0.64
C ALA A 88 6.28 -3.12 1.27
N GLN A 89 4.96 -3.25 1.35
CA GLN A 89 4.28 -4.40 1.96
C GLN A 89 4.57 -5.71 1.23
N ILE A 90 4.57 -5.72 -0.10
CA ILE A 90 4.92 -6.90 -0.90
C ILE A 90 6.43 -7.20 -0.76
N GLY A 91 7.28 -6.17 -0.82
CA GLY A 91 8.72 -6.32 -0.63
C GLY A 91 9.08 -6.92 0.74
N HIS A 92 8.44 -6.44 1.82
CA HIS A 92 8.64 -6.97 3.17
C HIS A 92 8.16 -8.40 3.29
N LEU A 93 7.03 -8.76 2.66
CA LEU A 93 6.57 -10.14 2.63
C LEU A 93 7.59 -11.06 1.94
N ILE A 94 8.12 -10.65 0.78
CA ILE A 94 9.18 -11.41 0.09
C ILE A 94 10.39 -11.59 1.00
N ALA A 95 10.90 -10.49 1.57
CA ALA A 95 12.07 -10.51 2.44
C ALA A 95 11.85 -11.39 3.68
N GLU A 96 10.72 -11.28 4.36
CA GLU A 96 10.40 -12.07 5.56
C GLU A 96 10.27 -13.56 5.26
N LEU A 97 9.66 -13.93 4.14
CA LEU A 97 9.56 -15.33 3.74
C LEU A 97 10.93 -15.93 3.38
N GLU A 98 11.84 -15.15 2.80
CA GLU A 98 13.21 -15.61 2.51
C GLU A 98 14.08 -15.70 3.77
N LYS A 99 13.97 -14.73 4.69
CA LYS A 99 14.70 -14.72 5.96
C LYS A 99 14.21 -15.81 6.93
N ASN A 100 12.95 -16.22 6.83
CA ASN A 100 12.30 -17.09 7.82
C ASN A 100 11.67 -18.35 7.18
N PRO A 101 12.44 -19.45 7.04
CA PRO A 101 11.93 -20.71 6.48
C PRO A 101 10.74 -21.30 7.25
N ALA A 102 10.64 -21.07 8.56
CA ALA A 102 9.51 -21.55 9.36
C ALA A 102 8.22 -20.78 9.06
N LEU A 103 8.31 -19.46 8.84
CA LEU A 103 7.17 -18.66 8.37
C LEU A 103 6.78 -19.07 6.95
N GLN A 104 7.76 -19.26 6.06
CA GLN A 104 7.54 -19.72 4.70
C GLN A 104 6.78 -21.05 4.66
N ASP A 105 7.19 -22.04 5.46
CA ASP A 105 6.52 -23.33 5.56
C ASP A 105 5.06 -23.19 6.03
N LEU A 106 4.79 -22.34 7.02
CA LEU A 106 3.43 -22.07 7.48
C LEU A 106 2.60 -21.36 6.41
N TRP A 107 3.17 -20.38 5.71
CA TRP A 107 2.51 -19.63 4.65
C TRP A 107 2.14 -20.51 3.46
N ILE A 108 3.07 -21.32 2.95
CA ILE A 108 2.82 -22.28 1.86
C ILE A 108 1.72 -23.28 2.26
N LYS A 109 1.71 -23.73 3.52
CA LYS A 109 0.67 -24.62 4.07
C LYS A 109 -0.65 -23.89 4.40
N GLN A 110 -0.74 -22.58 4.15
CA GLN A 110 -1.91 -21.75 4.44
C GLN A 110 -2.31 -21.82 5.93
N LYS A 111 -1.31 -21.87 6.81
CA LYS A 111 -1.44 -21.91 8.28
C LYS A 111 -1.12 -20.58 8.94
N VAL A 112 -1.24 -19.49 8.19
CA VAL A 112 -1.13 -18.11 8.66
C VAL A 112 -2.48 -17.42 8.51
N LEU A 113 -2.82 -16.55 9.47
CA LEU A 113 -3.96 -15.66 9.33
C LEU A 113 -3.49 -14.39 8.62
N ILE A 114 -4.16 -14.02 7.54
CA ILE A 114 -3.89 -12.79 6.81
C ILE A 114 -4.94 -11.76 7.19
N VAL A 115 -4.50 -10.61 7.69
CA VAL A 115 -5.35 -9.49 8.09
C VAL A 115 -4.87 -8.25 7.35
N ALA A 116 -5.81 -7.49 6.79
CA ALA A 116 -5.47 -6.31 6.01
C ALA A 116 -6.47 -5.18 6.24
N SER A 117 -5.98 -3.94 6.23
CA SER A 117 -6.79 -2.71 6.31
C SER A 117 -6.71 -1.94 5.00
N CYS A 118 -7.85 -1.45 4.50
CA CYS A 118 -7.98 -0.55 3.34
C CYS A 118 -6.99 -0.86 2.19
N ALA A 119 -5.99 -0.02 1.94
CA ALA A 119 -5.00 -0.19 0.88
C ALA A 119 -4.16 -1.48 1.03
N GLY A 120 -3.91 -1.94 2.25
CA GLY A 120 -3.22 -3.20 2.52
C GLY A 120 -3.97 -4.43 2.03
N GLN A 121 -5.26 -4.32 1.68
CA GLN A 121 -6.04 -5.45 1.15
C GLN A 121 -5.46 -5.98 -0.17
N LEU A 122 -4.84 -5.13 -1.00
CA LEU A 122 -4.22 -5.58 -2.24
C LEU A 122 -2.99 -6.47 -1.97
N ALA A 123 -2.05 -6.01 -1.14
CA ALA A 123 -0.90 -6.82 -0.74
C ALA A 123 -1.33 -8.08 0.04
N GLY A 124 -2.29 -7.96 0.96
CA GLY A 124 -2.84 -9.09 1.71
C GLY A 124 -3.54 -10.12 0.81
N SER A 125 -4.28 -9.67 -0.22
CA SER A 125 -4.92 -10.58 -1.18
C SER A 125 -3.89 -11.35 -2.01
N LEU A 126 -2.79 -10.70 -2.41
CA LEU A 126 -1.68 -11.36 -3.08
C LEU A 126 -1.02 -12.38 -2.15
N ALA A 127 -0.78 -12.01 -0.89
CA ALA A 127 -0.25 -12.92 0.12
C ALA A 127 -1.14 -14.15 0.33
N ALA A 128 -2.46 -14.01 0.24
CA ALA A 128 -3.41 -15.11 0.44
C ALA A 128 -3.52 -16.04 -0.77
N THR A 129 -3.17 -15.55 -1.97
CA THR A 129 -3.39 -16.27 -3.23
C THR A 129 -2.11 -16.84 -3.83
N ALA A 130 -0.97 -16.22 -3.58
CA ALA A 130 0.33 -16.71 -4.00
C ALA A 130 0.69 -18.03 -3.29
N ARG A 131 1.36 -18.93 -4.02
CA ARG A 131 1.74 -20.27 -3.54
C ARG A 131 3.24 -20.44 -3.36
N SER A 132 4.01 -19.44 -3.81
CA SER A 132 5.45 -19.39 -3.73
C SER A 132 5.94 -17.94 -3.70
N ILE A 133 7.17 -17.71 -3.24
CA ILE A 133 7.77 -16.38 -3.28
C ILE A 133 7.90 -15.91 -4.73
N ASP A 134 8.14 -16.83 -5.67
CA ASP A 134 8.20 -16.51 -7.11
C ASP A 134 6.85 -16.01 -7.65
N ASP A 135 5.72 -16.47 -7.10
CA ASP A 135 4.40 -15.92 -7.45
C ASP A 135 4.25 -14.48 -6.95
N LEU A 136 4.77 -14.16 -5.75
CA LEU A 136 4.79 -12.79 -5.23
C LEU A 136 5.62 -11.87 -6.12
N VAL A 137 6.81 -12.32 -6.54
CA VAL A 137 7.70 -11.56 -7.44
C VAL A 137 7.01 -11.28 -8.77
N LYS A 138 6.35 -12.28 -9.37
CA LYS A 138 5.70 -12.15 -10.68
C LYS A 138 4.42 -11.31 -10.65
N ALA A 139 3.56 -11.54 -9.65
CA ALA A 139 2.25 -10.88 -9.58
C ALA A 139 2.28 -9.56 -8.79
N GLY A 140 3.32 -9.32 -8.00
CA GLY A 140 3.51 -8.08 -7.25
C GLY A 140 3.45 -6.82 -8.11
N PRO A 141 4.20 -6.73 -9.23
CA PRO A 141 4.14 -5.59 -10.15
C PRO A 141 2.73 -5.33 -10.70
N GLU A 142 1.98 -6.38 -11.04
CA GLU A 142 0.58 -6.26 -11.49
C GLU A 142 -0.32 -5.71 -10.38
N MET A 143 -0.09 -6.13 -9.14
CA MET A 143 -0.80 -5.62 -7.96
C MET A 143 -0.53 -4.12 -7.75
N LEU A 144 0.69 -3.64 -8.03
CA LEU A 144 0.98 -2.20 -8.02
C LEU A 144 0.22 -1.45 -9.10
N ALA A 145 0.07 -2.03 -10.30
CA ALA A 145 -0.74 -1.41 -11.36
C ALA A 145 -2.22 -1.31 -10.96
N VAL A 146 -2.76 -2.31 -10.27
CA VAL A 146 -4.13 -2.26 -9.71
C VAL A 146 -4.21 -1.17 -8.64
N MET A 147 -3.24 -1.10 -7.73
CA MET A 147 -3.18 -0.07 -6.68
C MET A 147 -3.18 1.34 -7.27
N ILE A 148 -2.31 1.60 -8.26
CA ILE A 148 -2.21 2.90 -8.93
C ILE A 148 -3.58 3.30 -9.52
N ARG A 149 -4.26 2.39 -10.24
CA ARG A 149 -5.56 2.67 -10.85
C ARG A 149 -6.65 2.92 -9.82
N ALA A 150 -6.68 2.12 -8.75
CA ALA A 150 -7.66 2.26 -7.68
C ALA A 150 -7.48 3.59 -6.93
N ALA A 151 -6.24 3.92 -6.55
CA ALA A 151 -5.92 5.17 -5.88
C ALA A 151 -6.20 6.38 -6.78
N PHE A 152 -5.92 6.28 -8.08
CA PHE A 152 -6.21 7.34 -9.05
C PHE A 152 -7.72 7.59 -9.18
N ASP A 153 -8.53 6.54 -9.26
CA ASP A 153 -9.99 6.70 -9.33
C ASP A 153 -10.55 7.30 -8.03
N ALA A 154 -9.99 6.90 -6.87
CA ALA A 154 -10.33 7.48 -5.57
C ALA A 154 -9.95 8.97 -5.49
N ASP A 155 -8.74 9.34 -5.93
CA ASP A 155 -8.28 10.73 -5.96
C ASP A 155 -9.18 11.59 -6.85
N ARG A 156 -9.48 11.12 -8.07
CA ARG A 156 -10.37 11.84 -9.00
C ARG A 156 -11.78 12.03 -8.46
N LYS A 157 -12.34 11.02 -7.79
CA LYS A 157 -13.67 11.12 -7.15
C LYS A 157 -13.67 12.09 -5.98
N THR A 158 -12.57 12.11 -5.21
CA THR A 158 -12.39 13.03 -4.08
C THR A 158 -12.26 14.47 -4.58
N ASP A 159 -11.49 14.69 -5.65
CA ASP A 159 -11.32 15.99 -6.30
C ASP A 159 -12.66 16.62 -6.74
N ALA A 160 -13.59 15.79 -7.21
CA ALA A 160 -14.90 16.25 -7.67
C ALA A 160 -15.82 16.77 -6.55
N VAL A 161 -15.49 16.52 -5.27
CA VAL A 161 -16.38 16.82 -4.13
C VAL A 161 -15.73 17.63 -3.01
N ILE A 162 -14.42 17.88 -3.06
CA ILE A 162 -13.69 18.59 -2.00
C ILE A 162 -13.37 20.04 -2.39
N ASP A 163 -13.70 20.98 -1.51
CA ASP A 163 -13.41 22.41 -1.72
C ASP A 163 -11.97 22.79 -1.36
N ASP A 164 -11.31 22.02 -0.48
CA ASP A 164 -9.98 22.32 0.09
C ASP A 164 -9.11 21.06 0.16
N ARG A 165 -8.18 20.94 -0.80
CA ARG A 165 -7.24 19.80 -0.89
C ARG A 165 -6.12 19.83 0.14
N SER A 166 -5.97 20.90 0.92
CA SER A 166 -4.96 20.97 1.98
C SER A 166 -5.36 20.20 3.24
N LYS A 167 -6.61 19.74 3.33
CA LYS A 167 -7.16 19.05 4.48
C LYS A 167 -7.29 17.55 4.25
N SER A 168 -7.13 16.79 5.32
CA SER A 168 -7.41 15.36 5.32
C SER A 168 -8.89 15.10 5.03
N CYS A 169 -9.16 14.07 4.23
CA CYS A 169 -10.52 13.57 3.98
C CYS A 169 -10.98 12.56 5.05
N ALA A 170 -10.11 12.19 6.00
CA ALA A 170 -10.39 11.21 7.04
C ALA A 170 -9.83 11.66 8.40
N TYR A 171 -10.60 11.40 9.46
CA TYR A 171 -10.24 11.76 10.83
C TYR A 171 -10.52 10.60 11.77
N ALA A 172 -9.59 10.33 12.69
CA ALA A 172 -9.81 9.43 13.81
C ALA A 172 -10.47 10.22 14.95
N VAL A 173 -11.58 9.68 15.48
CA VAL A 173 -12.29 10.26 16.62
C VAL A 173 -12.27 9.25 17.76
N PHE A 174 -11.88 9.71 18.95
CA PHE A 174 -11.68 8.87 20.14
C PHE A 174 -12.72 9.19 21.21
N GLU A 175 -12.81 8.32 22.22
CA GLU A 175 -13.65 8.50 23.42
C GLU A 175 -15.17 8.56 23.20
N ILE A 176 -15.64 8.29 21.98
CA ILE A 176 -17.07 8.18 21.66
C ILE A 176 -17.36 6.82 21.01
N SER A 177 -18.57 6.35 21.20
CA SER A 177 -19.07 5.16 20.50
C SER A 177 -19.38 5.46 19.03
N VAL A 178 -19.40 4.42 18.19
CA VAL A 178 -19.78 4.53 16.77
C VAL A 178 -21.17 5.17 16.61
N SER A 179 -22.14 4.81 17.47
CA SER A 179 -23.49 5.39 17.39
C SER A 179 -23.52 6.88 17.70
N GLN A 180 -22.70 7.35 18.65
CA GLN A 180 -22.55 8.78 18.94
C GLN A 180 -21.90 9.52 17.76
N ALA A 181 -20.87 8.95 17.16
CA ALA A 181 -20.21 9.53 15.98
C ALA A 181 -21.18 9.67 14.80
N VAL A 182 -21.96 8.62 14.51
CA VAL A 182 -22.99 8.63 13.45
C VAL A 182 -24.07 9.67 13.75
N GLY A 183 -24.57 9.72 14.98
CA GLY A 183 -25.59 10.71 15.37
C GLY A 183 -25.12 12.16 15.23
N ALA A 184 -23.86 12.44 15.58
CA ALA A 184 -23.26 13.76 15.42
C ALA A 184 -23.10 14.14 13.93
N ALA A 185 -22.64 13.21 13.09
CA ALA A 185 -22.53 13.42 11.65
C ALA A 185 -23.90 13.67 11.00
N ASP A 186 -24.92 12.89 11.38
CA ASP A 186 -26.29 13.05 10.88
C ASP A 186 -26.89 14.41 11.26
N GLN A 187 -26.65 14.87 12.49
CA GLN A 187 -27.10 16.19 12.93
C GLN A 187 -26.42 17.31 12.15
N PHE A 188 -25.09 17.25 12.03
CA PHE A 188 -24.32 18.23 11.26
C PHE A 188 -24.80 18.34 9.81
N ASN A 189 -25.03 17.21 9.15
CA ASN A 189 -25.50 17.17 7.77
C ASN A 189 -26.91 17.76 7.60
N LYS A 190 -27.80 17.66 8.61
CA LYS A 190 -29.14 18.26 8.57
C LYS A 190 -29.14 19.77 8.77
N GLU A 191 -28.20 20.30 9.57
CA GLU A 191 -28.11 21.73 9.87
C GLU A 191 -27.44 22.54 8.74
N LYS A 192 -26.76 21.86 7.80
CA LYS A 192 -26.03 22.45 6.67
C LYS A 192 -26.83 22.48 5.35
N VAL A 193 -28.01 21.87 5.31
CA VAL A 193 -28.94 21.87 4.15
C VAL A 193 -29.99 22.96 4.30
#